data_AF-A0A7J7H3U1-F1
#
_entry.id   AF-A0A7J7H3U1-F1
#
_cell.length_a   1.000
_cell.length_b   1.000
_cell.length_c   1.000
_cell.angle_alpha   90.00
_cell.angle_beta   90.00
_cell.angle_gamma   90.00
#
_symmetry.space_group_name_H-M   'P 1'
#
loop_
_entity.id
_entity.type
_entity.pdbx_description
1 polymer ?
#
loop_
_entity_poly.entity_id
_entity_poly.type
_entity_poly.pdbx_seq_one_letter_code
_entity_poly.pdbx_strand_id
1 'polypeptide(L)'
;MAEPTTPISSLASQICTQIASVFTIPTSIAPPLDLMVAEISGAAARKSQIFVYGVGREGLMLKALCMRLSHLGLSSHCVFDMTTPPISSSDLLIASAGPGGFSTVDAICGVARSNGARVLLLTAQPESGSSVKYATVIAHIPAQTMADDGGGGGGGGSGGLLPMGSVYEGAMFVLFEMVVFRLSEVLGESSEAIRSRHTNLE
;
A
#
# COMPACT_ATOMS: atom_id res chain seq x y z
N MET A 1 -3.04 -15.22 41.21
CA MET A 1 -4.31 -14.68 40.69
C MET A 1 -4.10 -14.40 39.22
N ALA A 2 -4.90 -14.97 38.32
CA ALA A 2 -4.80 -14.66 36.89
C ALA A 2 -5.23 -13.20 36.68
N GLU A 3 -4.45 -12.43 35.91
CA GLU A 3 -4.86 -11.08 35.51
C GLU A 3 -6.23 -11.13 34.80
N PRO A 4 -7.10 -10.14 35.01
CA PRO A 4 -8.36 -10.07 34.29
C PRO A 4 -8.06 -9.98 32.78
N THR A 5 -8.47 -11.01 32.05
CA THR A 5 -8.31 -11.08 30.60
C THR A 5 -9.01 -9.92 29.93
N THR A 6 -8.27 -9.10 29.17
CA THR A 6 -8.83 -8.01 28.35
C THR A 6 -9.94 -8.55 27.45
N PRO A 7 -11.15 -7.96 27.45
CA PRO A 7 -12.23 -8.39 26.56
C PRO A 7 -11.80 -8.32 25.08
N ILE A 8 -12.14 -9.33 24.29
CA ILE A 8 -11.78 -9.43 22.85
C ILE A 8 -12.18 -8.16 22.09
N SER A 9 -13.38 -7.61 22.35
CA SER A 9 -13.87 -6.38 21.72
C SER A 9 -13.05 -5.14 22.07
N SER A 10 -12.51 -5.08 23.29
CA SER A 10 -11.64 -3.99 23.72
C SER A 10 -10.30 -4.06 22.98
N LEU A 11 -9.70 -5.26 22.90
CA LEU A 11 -8.43 -5.46 22.20
C LEU A 11 -8.56 -5.13 20.70
N ALA A 12 -9.64 -5.58 20.04
CA ALA A 12 -9.91 -5.27 18.65
C ALA A 12 -10.06 -3.75 18.42
N SER A 13 -10.80 -3.06 19.30
CA SER A 13 -10.99 -1.60 19.21
C SER A 13 -9.67 -0.84 19.36
N GLN A 14 -8.81 -1.27 20.29
CA GLN A 14 -7.48 -0.67 20.49
C GLN A 14 -6.60 -0.84 19.27
N ILE A 15 -6.55 -2.04 18.67
CA ILE A 15 -5.80 -2.32 17.44
C ILE A 15 -6.30 -1.46 16.28
N CYS A 16 -7.62 -1.40 16.05
CA CYS A 16 -8.19 -0.56 14.99
C CYS A 16 -7.91 0.93 15.21
N THR A 17 -7.97 1.39 16.47
CA THR A 17 -7.64 2.78 16.83
C THR A 17 -6.18 3.10 16.55
N GLN A 18 -5.27 2.18 16.87
CA GLN A 18 -3.84 2.33 16.59
C GLN A 18 -3.54 2.39 15.08
N ILE A 19 -4.25 1.60 14.26
CA ILE A 19 -4.12 1.68 12.80
C ILE A 19 -4.69 3.00 12.28
N ALA A 20 -5.86 3.41 12.77
CA ALA A 20 -6.51 4.65 12.35
C ALA A 20 -5.68 5.89 12.69
N SER A 21 -4.92 5.88 13.80
CA SER A 21 -4.09 7.02 14.19
C SER A 21 -2.95 7.31 13.23
N VAL A 22 -2.57 6.38 12.35
CA VAL A 22 -1.58 6.65 11.28
C VAL A 22 -2.03 7.80 10.38
N PHE A 23 -3.34 7.89 10.09
CA PHE A 23 -3.89 8.88 9.18
C PHE A 23 -4.12 10.26 9.81
N THR A 24 -3.84 10.42 11.10
CA THR A 24 -3.91 11.72 11.79
C THR A 24 -2.55 12.40 11.92
N ILE A 25 -1.47 11.68 11.58
CA ILE A 25 -0.10 12.20 11.66
C ILE A 25 0.15 13.16 10.48
N PRO A 26 0.54 14.43 10.75
CA PRO A 26 0.84 15.37 9.69
C PRO A 26 2.03 14.93 8.84
N THR A 27 1.93 15.09 7.52
CA THR A 27 3.02 14.81 6.57
C THR A 27 3.37 16.06 5.75
N SER A 28 4.64 16.20 5.36
CA SER A 28 5.09 17.24 4.43
C SER A 28 4.72 16.95 2.97
N ILE A 29 4.41 15.69 2.66
CA ILE A 29 3.94 15.21 1.36
C ILE A 29 2.40 15.23 1.36
N ALA A 30 1.80 15.42 0.18
CA ALA A 30 0.35 15.33 0.01
C ALA A 30 -0.21 13.99 0.53
N PRO A 31 -1.48 13.95 0.98
CA PRO A 31 -2.06 12.75 1.57
C PRO A 31 -1.91 11.52 0.66
N PRO A 32 -1.52 10.35 1.20
CA PRO A 32 -1.29 9.16 0.39
C PRO A 32 -2.56 8.71 -0.34
N LEU A 33 -3.74 8.92 0.25
CA LEU A 33 -5.04 8.66 -0.41
C LEU A 33 -5.15 9.41 -1.73
N ASP A 34 -4.93 10.73 -1.71
CA ASP A 34 -5.13 11.59 -2.87
C ASP A 34 -4.11 11.28 -3.97
N LEU A 35 -2.84 11.03 -3.59
CA LEU A 35 -1.78 10.63 -4.51
C LEU A 35 -2.09 9.29 -5.18
N MET A 36 -2.51 8.28 -4.42
CA MET A 36 -2.88 6.97 -4.97
C MET A 36 -4.08 7.08 -5.92
N VAL A 37 -5.13 7.80 -5.53
CA VAL A 37 -6.32 7.99 -6.38
C VAL A 37 -5.93 8.73 -7.67
N ALA A 38 -5.11 9.78 -7.59
CA ALA A 38 -4.67 10.54 -8.76
C ALA A 38 -3.82 9.69 -9.73
N GLU A 39 -2.85 8.93 -9.23
CA GLU A 39 -1.99 8.09 -10.08
C GLU A 39 -2.77 6.93 -10.72
N ILE A 40 -3.64 6.27 -9.96
CA ILE A 40 -4.43 5.12 -10.46
C ILE A 40 -5.50 5.57 -11.45
N SER A 41 -6.26 6.63 -11.15
CA SER A 41 -7.24 7.18 -12.10
C SER A 41 -6.57 7.75 -13.35
N GLY A 42 -5.38 8.34 -13.21
CA GLY A 42 -4.55 8.75 -14.34
C GLY A 42 -4.13 7.57 -15.22
N ALA A 43 -3.70 6.45 -14.62
CA ALA A 43 -3.38 5.22 -15.37
C ALA A 43 -4.63 4.66 -16.07
N ALA A 44 -5.79 4.68 -15.41
CA ALA A 44 -7.07 4.28 -15.98
C ALA A 44 -7.46 5.13 -17.21
N ALA A 45 -7.33 6.46 -17.10
CA ALA A 45 -7.64 7.39 -18.20
C ALA A 45 -6.75 7.15 -19.44
N ARG A 46 -5.49 6.75 -19.21
CA ARG A 46 -4.55 6.37 -20.27
C ARG A 46 -4.72 4.94 -20.77
N LYS A 47 -5.66 4.17 -20.19
CA LYS A 47 -5.84 2.72 -20.43
C LYS A 47 -4.54 1.93 -20.24
N SER A 48 -3.74 2.34 -19.28
CA SER A 48 -2.44 1.76 -18.99
C SER A 48 -2.56 0.61 -17.99
N GLN A 49 -1.51 -0.20 -17.93
CA GLN A 49 -1.43 -1.33 -17.01
C GLN A 49 -0.91 -0.85 -15.65
N ILE A 50 -1.39 -1.49 -14.59
CA ILE A 50 -0.97 -1.24 -13.21
C ILE A 50 -0.29 -2.49 -12.69
N PHE A 51 0.97 -2.37 -12.30
CA PHE A 51 1.74 -3.45 -11.72
C PHE A 51 1.85 -3.22 -10.22
N VAL A 52 1.78 -4.27 -9.41
CA VAL A 52 2.00 -4.17 -7.97
C VAL A 52 3.16 -5.05 -7.52
N TYR A 53 3.97 -4.54 -6.58
CA TYR A 53 5.04 -5.34 -5.98
C TYR A 53 5.40 -4.91 -4.54
N GLY A 54 5.59 -5.89 -3.67
CA GLY A 54 6.06 -5.69 -2.30
C GLY A 54 6.54 -7.01 -1.71
N VAL A 55 7.17 -6.95 -0.54
CA VAL A 55 7.71 -8.13 0.16
C VAL A 55 6.83 -8.47 1.37
N GLY A 56 6.77 -9.76 1.72
CA GLY A 56 6.08 -10.20 2.93
C GLY A 56 4.60 -9.77 2.98
N ARG A 57 4.15 -9.31 4.16
CA ARG A 57 2.77 -8.86 4.37
C ARG A 57 2.42 -7.60 3.60
N GLU A 58 3.38 -6.68 3.36
CA GLU A 58 3.17 -5.53 2.46
C GLU A 58 2.79 -6.00 1.04
N GLY A 59 3.50 -7.03 0.55
CA GLY A 59 3.19 -7.68 -0.74
C GLY A 59 1.80 -8.31 -0.75
N LEU A 60 1.35 -8.94 0.35
CA LEU A 60 -0.01 -9.47 0.46
C LEU A 60 -1.07 -8.38 0.39
N MET A 61 -0.86 -7.24 1.07
CA MET A 61 -1.79 -6.11 0.99
C MET A 61 -1.86 -5.56 -0.44
N LEU A 62 -0.74 -5.46 -1.13
CA LEU A 62 -0.71 -5.05 -2.53
C LEU A 62 -1.41 -6.04 -3.48
N LYS A 63 -1.30 -7.35 -3.23
CA LYS A 63 -2.06 -8.36 -3.98
C LYS A 63 -3.58 -8.21 -3.76
N ALA A 64 -4.00 -7.93 -2.53
CA ALA A 64 -5.40 -7.64 -2.22
C ALA A 64 -5.88 -6.38 -2.97
N LEU A 65 -5.08 -5.31 -2.99
CA LEU A 65 -5.37 -4.13 -3.81
C LEU A 65 -5.47 -4.48 -5.30
N CYS A 66 -4.50 -5.24 -5.85
CA CYS A 66 -4.50 -5.65 -7.25
C CYS A 66 -5.80 -6.37 -7.63
N MET A 67 -6.28 -7.29 -6.80
CA MET A 67 -7.57 -7.95 -7.03
C MET A 67 -8.72 -6.94 -7.08
N ARG A 68 -8.72 -5.94 -6.18
CA ARG A 68 -9.77 -4.92 -6.15
C ARG A 68 -9.70 -3.95 -7.32
N LEU A 69 -8.49 -3.62 -7.81
CA LEU A 69 -8.30 -2.86 -9.05
C LEU A 69 -8.84 -3.63 -10.26
N SER A 70 -8.62 -4.95 -10.33
CA SER A 70 -9.22 -5.80 -11.36
C SER A 70 -10.75 -5.81 -11.26
N HIS A 71 -11.31 -5.87 -10.04
CA HIS A 71 -12.76 -5.74 -9.82
C HIS A 71 -13.31 -4.36 -10.23
N LEU A 72 -12.50 -3.30 -10.18
CA LEU A 72 -12.81 -1.97 -10.71
C LEU A 72 -12.63 -1.87 -12.24
N GLY A 73 -12.29 -2.97 -12.93
CA GLY A 73 -12.14 -3.00 -14.39
C GLY A 73 -10.78 -2.50 -14.89
N LEU A 74 -9.82 -2.31 -13.99
CA LEU A 74 -8.47 -1.88 -14.36
C LEU A 74 -7.60 -3.08 -14.74
N SER A 75 -6.68 -2.88 -15.68
CA SER A 75 -5.68 -3.90 -16.04
C SER A 75 -4.58 -3.91 -15.00
N SER A 76 -4.75 -4.71 -13.94
CA SER A 76 -3.81 -4.81 -12.82
C SER A 76 -3.16 -6.18 -12.70
N HIS A 77 -1.86 -6.20 -12.42
CA HIS A 77 -1.02 -7.40 -12.42
C HIS A 77 -0.10 -7.43 -11.22
N CYS A 78 0.07 -8.59 -10.59
CA CYS A 78 1.14 -8.78 -9.61
C CYS A 78 2.44 -9.06 -10.36
N VAL A 79 3.55 -8.43 -9.96
CA VAL A 79 4.86 -8.77 -10.52
C VAL A 79 5.22 -10.22 -10.15
N PHE A 80 5.80 -10.95 -11.11
CA PHE A 80 6.15 -12.38 -11.05
C PHE A 80 5.01 -13.39 -11.19
N ASP A 81 3.77 -12.96 -11.45
CA ASP A 81 2.73 -13.90 -11.87
C ASP A 81 3.04 -14.40 -13.30
N MET A 82 2.61 -15.64 -13.60
CA MET A 82 2.93 -16.29 -14.88
C MET A 82 2.36 -15.54 -16.10
N THR A 83 1.34 -14.72 -15.90
CA THR A 83 0.65 -13.95 -16.94
C THR A 83 1.00 -12.46 -16.91
N THR A 84 1.96 -12.02 -16.08
CA THR A 84 2.34 -10.61 -15.99
C THR A 84 2.90 -10.13 -17.34
N PRO A 85 2.28 -9.12 -17.97
CA PRO A 85 2.73 -8.58 -19.25
C PRO A 85 4.00 -7.71 -19.08
N PRO A 86 4.70 -7.35 -20.17
CA PRO A 86 5.79 -6.40 -20.09
C PRO A 86 5.27 -5.01 -19.67
N ILE A 87 6.04 -4.33 -18.82
CA ILE A 87 5.79 -2.94 -18.41
C ILE A 87 6.32 -1.96 -19.46
N SER A 88 5.60 -0.88 -19.70
CA SER A 88 5.95 0.16 -20.67
C SER A 88 5.87 1.58 -20.07
N SER A 89 6.26 2.59 -20.85
CA SER A 89 6.32 3.98 -20.38
C SER A 89 4.98 4.61 -20.03
N SER A 90 3.86 4.06 -20.50
CA SER A 90 2.52 4.52 -20.11
C SER A 90 2.07 3.98 -18.75
N ASP A 91 2.70 2.90 -18.29
CA ASP A 91 2.23 2.08 -17.18
C ASP A 91 2.67 2.62 -15.83
N LEU A 92 2.02 2.09 -14.78
CA LEU A 92 2.26 2.43 -13.39
C LEU A 92 2.72 1.19 -12.63
N LEU A 93 3.84 1.29 -11.94
CA LEU A 93 4.22 0.36 -10.86
C LEU A 93 3.83 0.98 -9.51
N ILE A 94 3.05 0.25 -8.71
CA ILE A 94 2.79 0.54 -7.31
C ILE A 94 3.65 -0.40 -6.48
N ALA A 95 4.66 0.15 -5.81
CA ALA A 95 5.58 -0.61 -4.97
C ALA A 95 5.44 -0.22 -3.51
N SER A 96 5.66 -1.15 -2.58
CA SER A 96 5.77 -0.85 -1.15
C SER A 96 7.12 -1.26 -0.59
N ALA A 97 7.73 -0.35 0.15
CA ALA A 97 8.88 -0.62 1.00
C ALA A 97 8.73 0.23 2.28
N GLY A 98 8.00 -0.27 3.27
CA GLY A 98 7.76 0.41 4.54
C GLY A 98 9.05 0.93 5.18
N PRO A 99 10.05 0.06 5.45
CA PRO A 99 11.35 0.45 6.01
C PRO A 99 12.24 1.31 5.09
N GLY A 100 11.77 1.68 3.91
CA GLY A 100 12.50 2.52 2.94
C GLY A 100 13.21 1.77 1.82
N GLY A 101 13.40 0.45 1.94
CA GLY A 101 13.99 -0.33 0.86
C GLY A 101 14.05 -1.83 1.09
N PHE A 102 14.00 -2.57 -0.02
CA PHE A 102 14.34 -3.98 -0.11
C PHE A 102 15.11 -4.21 -1.41
N SER A 103 16.09 -5.11 -1.43
CA SER A 103 16.90 -5.37 -2.63
C SER A 103 16.04 -5.73 -3.85
N THR A 104 14.97 -6.50 -3.65
CA THR A 104 14.05 -6.87 -4.72
C THR A 104 13.14 -5.72 -5.13
N VAL A 105 12.67 -4.89 -4.18
CA VAL A 105 11.86 -3.70 -4.50
C VAL A 105 12.69 -2.69 -5.29
N ASP A 106 13.92 -2.44 -4.87
CA ASP A 106 14.87 -1.56 -5.58
C ASP A 106 15.13 -2.06 -7.01
N ALA A 107 15.34 -3.37 -7.18
CA ALA A 107 15.54 -3.97 -8.49
C ALA A 107 14.30 -3.80 -9.39
N ILE A 108 13.10 -4.12 -8.89
CA ILE A 108 11.86 -4.01 -9.67
C ILE A 108 11.53 -2.57 -10.01
N CYS A 109 11.65 -1.64 -9.06
CA CYS A 109 11.48 -0.21 -9.31
C CYS A 109 12.51 0.30 -10.34
N GLY A 110 13.76 -0.15 -10.25
CA GLY A 110 14.80 0.16 -11.24
C GLY A 110 14.42 -0.30 -12.65
N VAL A 111 13.93 -1.54 -12.80
CA VAL A 111 13.48 -2.08 -14.09
C VAL A 111 12.26 -1.32 -14.63
N ALA A 112 11.30 -0.96 -13.77
CA ALA A 112 10.15 -0.14 -14.19
C ALA A 112 10.62 1.21 -14.73
N ARG A 113 11.53 1.88 -14.02
CA ARG A 113 12.10 3.18 -14.44
C ARG A 113 12.92 3.06 -15.73
N SER A 114 13.70 2.00 -15.92
CA SER A 114 14.46 1.81 -17.16
C SER A 114 13.56 1.58 -18.39
N ASN A 115 12.33 1.09 -18.18
CA ASN A 115 11.30 0.98 -19.21
C ASN A 115 10.41 2.24 -19.32
N GLY A 116 10.77 3.32 -18.62
CA GLY A 116 10.08 4.61 -18.67
C GLY A 116 8.77 4.68 -17.88
N ALA A 117 8.43 3.63 -17.12
CA ALA A 117 7.18 3.59 -16.37
C ALA A 117 7.21 4.57 -15.17
N ARG A 118 6.01 4.92 -14.71
CA ARG A 118 5.84 5.66 -13.45
C ARG A 118 5.95 4.69 -12.28
N VAL A 119 6.58 5.13 -11.19
CA VAL A 119 6.68 4.37 -9.94
C VAL A 119 6.03 5.17 -8.82
N LEU A 120 4.94 4.64 -8.28
CA LEU A 120 4.32 5.08 -7.04
C LEU A 120 4.85 4.23 -5.89
N LEU A 121 5.65 4.84 -5.02
CA LEU A 121 6.27 4.15 -3.88
C LEU A 121 5.51 4.46 -2.59
N LEU A 122 5.02 3.42 -1.93
CA LEU A 122 4.52 3.48 -0.56
C LEU A 122 5.67 3.22 0.42
N THR A 123 5.85 4.10 1.39
CA THR A 123 6.92 3.96 2.39
C THR A 123 6.64 4.77 3.65
N ALA A 124 7.25 4.38 4.76
CA ALA A 124 7.35 5.19 5.98
C ALA A 124 8.67 6.00 6.05
N GLN A 125 9.58 5.81 5.10
CA GLN A 125 10.90 6.48 5.04
C GLN A 125 11.03 7.30 3.75
N PRO A 126 10.24 8.38 3.58
CA PRO A 126 10.08 9.08 2.30
C PRO A 126 11.32 9.86 1.86
N GLU A 127 12.26 10.14 2.75
CA GLU A 127 13.47 10.93 2.47
C GLU A 127 14.74 10.07 2.40
N SER A 128 14.85 9.06 3.26
CA SER A 128 16.07 8.28 3.49
C SER A 128 16.06 6.90 2.83
N GLY A 129 14.90 6.38 2.42
CA GLY A 129 14.77 5.03 1.89
C GLY A 129 15.50 4.81 0.56
N SER A 130 16.18 3.66 0.40
CA SER A 130 16.90 3.35 -0.85
C SER A 130 15.98 3.28 -2.07
N SER A 131 14.71 2.87 -1.89
CA SER A 131 13.72 2.79 -2.97
C SER A 131 13.27 4.17 -3.45
N VAL A 132 13.41 5.22 -2.62
CA VAL A 132 12.95 6.60 -2.92
C VAL A 132 13.57 7.13 -4.22
N LYS A 133 14.84 6.80 -4.50
CA LYS A 133 15.53 7.27 -5.71
C LYS A 133 14.90 6.78 -7.02
N TYR A 134 14.07 5.74 -6.98
CA TYR A 134 13.34 5.23 -8.13
C TYR A 134 11.90 5.76 -8.23
N ALA A 135 11.39 6.40 -7.17
CA ALA A 135 10.01 6.86 -7.12
C ALA A 135 9.77 8.03 -8.08
N THR A 136 8.66 7.97 -8.80
CA THR A 136 8.09 9.14 -9.50
C THR A 136 7.18 9.92 -8.58
N VAL A 137 6.45 9.21 -7.72
CA VAL A 137 5.58 9.76 -6.68
C VAL A 137 5.77 8.92 -5.42
N ILE A 138 5.77 9.58 -4.26
CA ILE A 138 5.90 8.94 -2.96
C ILE A 138 4.57 9.11 -2.21
N ALA A 139 3.93 8.00 -1.86
CA ALA A 139 2.82 7.97 -0.93
C ALA A 139 3.36 7.65 0.47
N HIS A 140 3.55 8.68 1.28
CA HIS A 140 4.08 8.55 2.63
C HIS A 140 3.01 8.03 3.59
N ILE A 141 3.28 6.90 4.24
CA ILE A 141 2.47 6.33 5.32
C ILE A 141 3.30 6.42 6.60
N PRO A 142 3.06 7.41 7.49
CA PRO A 142 3.87 7.65 8.67
C PRO A 142 3.55 6.66 9.80
N ALA A 143 3.78 5.37 9.55
CA ALA A 143 3.53 4.28 10.50
C ALA A 143 4.84 3.61 10.91
N GLN A 144 4.83 2.98 12.09
CA GLN A 144 5.95 2.15 12.56
C GLN A 144 6.24 1.01 11.59
N THR A 145 7.53 0.78 11.33
CA THR A 145 8.06 -0.30 10.49
C THR A 145 9.19 -1.04 11.18
N MET A 146 9.72 -2.08 10.52
CA MET A 146 10.91 -2.81 11.00
C MET A 146 12.15 -1.90 11.20
N ALA A 147 12.22 -0.75 10.52
CA ALA A 147 13.32 0.20 10.70
C ALA A 147 13.36 0.79 12.12
N ASP A 148 12.22 0.79 12.82
CA ASP A 148 12.07 1.42 14.13
C ASP A 148 12.39 0.45 15.29
N ASP A 149 12.57 -0.84 15.00
CA ASP A 149 12.80 -1.90 16.00
C ASP A 149 14.22 -1.85 16.63
N GLY A 150 15.15 -1.10 16.03
CA GLY A 150 16.56 -1.00 16.46
C GLY A 150 16.89 0.15 17.44
N GLY A 151 15.94 1.02 17.76
CA GLY A 151 16.14 2.21 18.60
C GLY A 151 15.97 1.96 20.10
N GLY A 152 16.99 1.41 20.76
CA GLY A 152 17.03 1.36 22.22
C GLY A 152 17.28 2.75 22.83
N GLY A 153 16.26 3.37 23.45
CA GLY A 153 16.44 4.58 24.27
C GLY A 153 15.12 5.24 24.66
N GLY A 154 14.83 5.26 25.96
CA GLY A 154 13.54 5.68 26.52
C GLY A 154 13.10 7.11 26.15
N GLY A 155 11.79 7.25 25.91
CA GLY A 155 11.17 8.55 25.64
C GLY A 155 9.74 8.49 25.12
N GLY A 156 8.80 7.87 25.86
CA GLY A 156 7.41 8.36 25.92
C GLY A 156 6.48 8.22 24.71
N GLY A 157 6.62 7.22 23.84
CA GLY A 157 5.59 6.85 22.86
C GLY A 157 5.09 5.43 23.09
N SER A 158 3.82 5.27 23.46
CA SER A 158 3.10 4.00 23.73
C SER A 158 3.69 2.76 23.03
N GLY A 159 4.20 1.79 23.81
CA GLY A 159 4.54 0.45 23.31
C GLY A 159 3.34 -0.15 22.58
N GLY A 160 3.44 -0.24 21.26
CA GLY A 160 2.32 -0.65 20.41
C GLY A 160 1.90 -2.08 20.68
N LEU A 161 0.59 -2.34 20.67
CA LEU A 161 0.03 -3.70 20.77
C LEU A 161 0.47 -4.59 19.60
N LEU A 162 0.74 -3.95 18.46
CA LEU A 162 1.10 -4.59 17.22
C LEU A 162 2.63 -4.65 17.06
N PRO A 163 3.21 -5.84 16.80
CA PRO A 163 4.66 -5.98 16.64
C PRO A 163 5.11 -5.55 15.24
N MET A 164 6.40 -5.19 15.12
CA MET A 164 7.09 -5.05 13.83
C MET A 164 6.38 -4.00 12.92
N GLY A 165 6.32 -4.26 11.61
CA GLY A 165 5.57 -3.46 10.64
C GLY A 165 4.06 -3.67 10.62
N SER A 166 3.46 -4.34 11.61
CA SER A 166 2.03 -4.68 11.58
C SER A 166 1.11 -3.44 11.51
N VAL A 167 1.52 -2.32 12.13
CA VAL A 167 0.79 -1.05 12.05
C VAL A 167 0.79 -0.52 10.61
N TYR A 168 1.96 -0.51 9.97
CA TYR A 168 2.11 -0.07 8.57
C TYR A 168 1.27 -0.94 7.62
N GLU A 169 1.34 -2.26 7.76
CA GLU A 169 0.57 -3.20 6.93
C GLU A 169 -0.95 -3.06 7.16
N GLY A 170 -1.38 -2.84 8.41
CA GLY A 170 -2.78 -2.54 8.72
C GLY A 170 -3.24 -1.21 8.12
N ALA A 171 -2.38 -0.19 8.17
CA ALA A 171 -2.65 1.10 7.54
C ALA A 171 -2.74 0.96 6.01
N MET A 172 -1.89 0.15 5.37
CA MET A 172 -2.02 -0.15 3.95
C MET A 172 -3.39 -0.72 3.61
N PHE A 173 -3.88 -1.72 4.38
CA PHE A 173 -5.20 -2.29 4.15
C PHE A 173 -6.31 -1.23 4.21
N VAL A 174 -6.34 -0.42 5.28
CA VAL A 174 -7.34 0.65 5.44
C VAL A 174 -7.24 1.68 4.32
N LEU A 175 -6.02 2.12 3.98
CA LEU A 175 -5.76 3.04 2.89
C LEU A 175 -6.25 2.49 1.55
N PHE A 176 -6.01 1.21 1.26
CA PHE A 176 -6.41 0.59 0.00
C PHE A 176 -7.92 0.51 -0.14
N GLU A 177 -8.66 0.18 0.92
CA GLU A 177 -10.11 0.22 0.88
C GLU A 177 -10.65 1.66 0.72
N MET A 178 -9.99 2.66 1.32
CA MET A 178 -10.31 4.08 1.08
C MET A 178 -10.05 4.49 -0.38
N VAL A 179 -8.92 4.06 -0.97
CA VAL A 179 -8.57 4.30 -2.38
C VAL A 179 -9.61 3.66 -3.29
N VAL A 180 -9.98 2.42 -3.04
CA VAL A 180 -10.99 1.68 -3.82
C VAL A 180 -12.34 2.38 -3.77
N PHE A 181 -12.77 2.81 -2.58
CA PHE A 181 -14.01 3.55 -2.41
C PHE A 181 -14.01 4.83 -3.27
N ARG A 182 -12.95 5.64 -3.18
CA ARG A 182 -12.83 6.89 -3.97
C ARG A 182 -12.69 6.62 -5.47
N LEU A 183 -11.99 5.55 -5.86
CA LEU A 183 -11.89 5.16 -7.26
C LEU A 183 -13.23 4.71 -7.83
N SER A 184 -14.07 4.03 -7.05
CA SER A 184 -15.41 3.64 -7.51
C SER A 184 -16.25 4.87 -7.89
N GLU A 185 -16.15 5.95 -7.11
CA GLU A 185 -16.80 7.23 -7.42
C GLU A 185 -16.21 7.87 -8.67
N VAL A 186 -14.87 7.94 -8.76
CA VAL A 186 -14.16 8.59 -9.88
C VAL A 186 -14.36 7.86 -11.20
N LEU A 187 -14.43 6.52 -11.17
CA LEU A 187 -14.61 5.67 -12.36
C LEU A 187 -16.08 5.44 -12.71
N GLY A 188 -17.02 5.84 -11.85
CA GLY A 188 -18.45 5.61 -12.04
C GLY A 188 -18.84 4.13 -11.95
N GLU A 189 -18.11 3.35 -11.15
CA GLU A 189 -18.29 1.90 -11.02
C GLU A 189 -19.30 1.58 -9.91
N SER A 190 -20.36 0.84 -10.23
CA SER A 190 -21.35 0.40 -9.25
C SER A 190 -20.90 -0.84 -8.48
N SER A 191 -21.47 -1.07 -7.29
CA SER A 191 -21.21 -2.28 -6.50
C SER A 191 -21.51 -3.57 -7.29
N GLU A 192 -22.56 -3.56 -8.11
CA GLU A 192 -22.93 -4.68 -8.98
C GLU A 192 -21.90 -4.89 -10.10
N ALA A 193 -21.42 -3.81 -10.73
CA ALA A 193 -20.38 -3.89 -11.74
C ALA A 193 -19.08 -4.48 -11.17
N ILE A 194 -18.67 -4.00 -9.99
CA ILE A 194 -17.52 -4.53 -9.25
C ILE A 194 -17.70 -6.01 -8.94
N ARG A 195 -18.89 -6.41 -8.43
CA ARG A 195 -19.21 -7.81 -8.12
C ARG A 195 -19.21 -8.70 -9.36
N SER A 196 -19.65 -8.19 -10.51
CA SER A 196 -19.71 -8.96 -11.76
C SER A 196 -18.33 -9.39 -12.28
N ARG A 197 -17.27 -8.69 -11.88
CA ARG A 197 -15.87 -9.00 -12.22
C ARG A 197 -15.18 -9.91 -11.19
N HIS A 198 -15.90 -10.40 -10.17
CA HIS A 198 -15.39 -11.42 -9.26
C HIS A 198 -15.21 -12.76 -9.98
N THR A 199 -14.25 -13.57 -9.55
CA THR A 199 -14.08 -14.94 -10.06
C THR A 199 -15.35 -15.76 -9.87
N ASN A 200 -15.61 -16.69 -10.80
CA ASN A 200 -16.73 -17.63 -10.76
C ASN A 200 -16.25 -19.10 -10.80
N LEU A 201 -14.95 -19.33 -10.58
CA LEU A 201 -14.31 -20.64 -10.51
C LEU A 201 -13.87 -20.94 -9.07
N GLU A 202 -14.85 -20.99 -8.16
CA GLU A 202 -14.70 -21.33 -6.74
C GLU A 202 -15.61 -22.49 -6.35
#